data_AF-A0A2D7I970-F1
#
_entry.id   AF-A0A2D7I970-F1
#
_cell.length_a   1.000
_cell.length_b   1.000
_cell.length_c   1.000
_cell.angle_alpha   90.00
_cell.angle_beta   90.00
_cell.angle_gamma   90.00
#
_symmetry.space_group_name_H-M   'P 1'
#
loop_
_entity.id
_entity.type
_entity.pdbx_description
1 polymer ?
#
loop_
_entity_poly.entity_id
_entity_poly.type
_entity_poly.pdbx_seq_one_letter_code
_entity_poly.pdbx_strand_id
1 'polypeptide(L)' 'MSGITVKVKKQKELKREVKVSVPSSFVEAKKMKRFEEIAKTAKMPGFRPGK' A
#
# COMPACT_ATOMS: atom_id res chain seq x y z
N MET A 1 -3.60 14.04 -5.30
CA MET A 1 -4.39 12.85 -4.88
C MET A 1 -5.19 12.27 -6.05
N SER A 2 -4.55 11.98 -7.18
CA SER A 2 -5.25 11.79 -8.46
C SER A 2 -4.57 10.70 -9.30
N GLY A 3 -4.91 9.44 -9.02
CA GLY A 3 -4.40 8.29 -9.79
C GLY A 3 -5.04 6.95 -9.45
N ILE A 4 -5.67 6.82 -8.28
CA ILE A 4 -6.45 5.63 -7.95
C ILE A 4 -7.77 5.67 -8.74
N THR A 5 -8.01 4.63 -9.52
CA THR A 5 -9.24 4.48 -10.31
C THR A 5 -10.12 3.44 -9.67
N VAL A 6 -11.38 3.76 -9.39
CA VAL A 6 -12.36 2.84 -8.81
C VAL A 6 -13.52 2.66 -9.78
N LYS A 7 -13.80 1.42 -10.17
CA LYS A 7 -14.94 1.04 -11.00
C LYS A 7 -15.87 0.15 -10.19
N VAL A 8 -17.12 0.59 -10.03
CA VAL A 8 -18.15 -0.19 -9.34
C VAL A 8 -19.12 -0.76 -10.38
N LYS A 9 -19.25 -2.08 -10.43
CA LYS A 9 -20.19 -2.78 -11.29
C LYS A 9 -21.30 -3.40 -10.42
N LYS A 10 -22.55 -3.09 -10.75
CA LYS A 10 -23.70 -3.78 -10.17
C LYS A 10 -23.83 -5.15 -10.85
N GLN A 11 -23.93 -6.22 -10.07
CA GLN A 11 -24.21 -7.56 -10.57
C GLN A 11 -25.69 -7.92 -10.31
N LYS A 12 -26.11 -9.15 -10.62
CA LYS A 12 -27.45 -9.63 -10.29
C LYS A 12 -27.69 -9.56 -8.77
N GLU A 13 -28.92 -9.25 -8.39
CA GLU A 13 -29.36 -9.03 -7.00
C GLU A 13 -28.63 -7.86 -6.31
N LEU A 14 -28.36 -7.98 -5.00
CA LEU A 14 -27.71 -6.94 -4.19
C LEU A 14 -26.17 -6.96 -4.31
N LYS A 15 -25.60 -7.79 -5.18
CA LYS A 15 -24.14 -7.93 -5.33
C LYS A 15 -23.54 -6.73 -6.08
N ARG A 16 -22.41 -6.25 -5.57
CA ARG A 16 -21.60 -5.18 -6.18
C ARG A 16 -20.14 -5.63 -6.28
N GLU A 17 -19.57 -5.49 -7.46
CA GLU A 17 -18.17 -5.74 -7.72
C GLU A 17 -17.44 -4.40 -7.77
N VAL A 18 -16.33 -4.28 -7.05
CA VAL A 18 -15.51 -3.07 -7.03
C VAL A 18 -14.14 -3.41 -7.57
N LYS A 19 -13.78 -2.88 -8.73
CA LYS A 19 -12.43 -2.96 -9.30
C LYS A 19 -11.67 -1.69 -8.94
N VAL A 20 -10.57 -1.84 -8.22
CA VAL A 20 -9.68 -0.75 -7.83
C VAL A 20 -8.36 -0.91 -8.56
N SER A 21 -7.95 0.12 -9.28
CA SER A 21 -6.63 0.19 -9.92
C SER A 21 -5.80 1.24 -9.18
N VAL A 22 -4.63 0.81 -8.71
CA VAL A 22 -3.70 1.66 -7.97
C VAL A 22 -2.43 1.82 -8.80
N PRO A 23 -1.95 3.04 -9.04
CA PRO A 23 -0.68 3.27 -9.74
C PRO A 23 0.50 2.63 -9.00
N SER A 24 1.45 2.05 -9.75
CA SER A 24 2.65 1.41 -9.19
C SER A 24 3.45 2.37 -8.30
N SER A 25 3.59 3.62 -8.71
CA SER A 25 4.29 4.67 -7.96
C SER A 25 3.75 4.86 -6.54
N PHE A 26 2.45 4.68 -6.32
CA PHE A 26 1.83 4.81 -5.00
C PHE A 26 2.18 3.63 -4.08
N VAL A 27 2.28 2.44 -4.66
CA VAL A 27 2.69 1.22 -3.96
C VAL A 27 4.18 1.30 -3.60
N GLU A 28 5.02 1.72 -4.53
CA GLU A 28 6.46 1.88 -4.33
C GLU A 28 6.76 2.92 -3.25
N ALA A 29 6.14 4.10 -3.31
CA ALA A 29 6.31 5.13 -2.30
C ALA A 29 5.91 4.65 -0.90
N LYS A 30 4.79 3.92 -0.79
CA LYS A 30 4.34 3.36 0.50
C LYS A 30 5.27 2.26 1.01
N LYS A 31 5.80 1.44 0.11
CA LYS A 31 6.77 0.38 0.43
C LYS A 31 8.07 0.98 0.98
N MET A 32 8.62 1.99 0.29
CA MET A 32 9.85 2.67 0.72
C MET A 32 9.67 3.32 2.09
N LYS A 33 8.59 4.08 2.28
CA LYS A 33 8.28 4.69 3.58
C LYS A 33 8.19 3.64 4.70
N ARG A 34 7.52 2.52 4.43
CA ARG A 34 7.38 1.45 5.43
C ARG A 34 8.72 0.79 5.76
N PHE A 35 9.60 0.62 4.77
CA PHE A 35 10.93 0.08 4.99
C PHE A 35 11.82 1.02 5.79
N GLU A 36 11.75 2.33 5.55
CA GLU A 36 12.44 3.32 6.38
C GLU A 36 11.96 3.30 7.83
N GLU A 37 10.65 3.20 8.06
CA GLU A 37 10.08 3.06 9.41
C GLU A 37 10.61 1.80 10.09
N ILE A 38 10.63 0.67 9.38
CA ILE A 38 11.14 -0.60 9.92
C ILE A 38 12.64 -0.51 10.19
N ALA A 39 13.45 0.06 9.30
CA ALA A 39 14.89 0.21 9.51
C ALA A 39 15.23 1.03 10.76
N LYS A 40 14.42 2.06 11.06
CA LYS A 40 14.57 2.91 12.24
C LYS A 40 14.06 2.25 13.52
N THR A 41 13.05 1.38 13.43
CA THR A 41 12.34 0.84 14.60
C THR A 41 12.67 -0.60 14.94
N ALA A 42 13.13 -1.39 13.97
CA ALA A 42 13.41 -2.81 14.15
C ALA A 42 14.66 -3.00 15.01
N LYS A 43 14.50 -3.75 16.10
CA LYS A 43 15.60 -4.20 16.95
C LYS A 43 16.00 -5.60 16.51
N MET A 44 17.14 -5.72 15.84
CA MET A 44 17.73 -7.01 15.47
C MET A 44 18.96 -7.26 16.35
N PRO A 45 19.16 -8.49 16.86
CA PRO A 45 20.32 -8.82 17.66
C PRO A 45 21.61 -8.60 16.85
N GLY A 46 22.58 -7.89 17.43
CA GLY A 46 23.83 -7.53 16.75
C GLY A 46 23.73 -6.34 15.77
N PHE A 47 22.55 -5.73 15.60
CA PHE A 47 22.36 -4.57 14.74
C PHE A 47 21.78 -3.40 15.53
N ARG A 48 22.43 -2.22 15.47
CA ARG A 48 21.92 -1.01 16.12
C ARG A 48 20.80 -0.42 15.27
N PRO A 49 19.58 -0.22 15.80
CA PRO A 49 18.50 0.46 15.09
C PRO A 49 18.91 1.89 14.76
N GLY A 50 18.51 2.39 13.58
CA GLY A 50 18.75 3.78 13.18
C GLY A 50 19.97 3.99 12.28
N LYS A 51 20.05 3.22 11.20
CA LYS A 51 20.69 3.71 9.98
C LYS A 51 19.60 4.23 9.02
#